data_AF-A0A937F7B9-F1
#
_entry.id   AF-A0A937F7B9-F1
#
_cell.length_a   1.000
_cell.length_b   1.000
_cell.length_c   1.000
_cell.angle_alpha   90.00
_cell.angle_beta   90.00
_cell.angle_gamma   90.00
#
_symmetry.space_group_name_H-M   'P 1'
#
loop_
_entity.id
_entity.type
_entity.pdbx_description
1 polymer ?
#
loop_
_entity_poly.entity_id
_entity_poly.type
_entity_poly.pdbx_seq_one_letter_code
_entity_poly.pdbx_strand_id
1 'polypeptide(L)'
;MKHINSCLILLSSIFIACSSNSKENESGEKYSILVEFNDDRHYHNPEREKKRTERYLSKDSLYIFFETDYSYDTIDIKINSIQNKTVYLTTDGAVGVADVAILGKIETIDKIEIRKNYGKPLIIDLKDKSMNLWTVNFYLDTLRANRRKYLSWYE
;
A
#
# COMPACT_ATOMS: atom_id res chain seq x y z
N MET A 1 54.91 41.50 19.89
CA MET A 1 54.12 41.65 18.66
C MET A 1 53.48 40.31 18.33
N LYS A 2 52.14 40.26 18.22
CA LYS A 2 51.32 39.29 17.45
C LYS A 2 51.33 37.83 17.95
N HIS A 3 50.25 37.05 18.09
CA HIS A 3 48.78 37.14 17.98
C HIS A 3 48.26 35.91 18.79
N ILE A 4 47.33 36.06 19.72
CA ILE A 4 45.87 35.76 19.61
C ILE A 4 45.52 34.30 19.25
N ASN A 5 44.85 33.63 20.21
CA ASN A 5 43.80 32.59 20.13
C ASN A 5 44.10 31.31 19.31
N SER A 6 43.65 30.10 19.69
CA SER A 6 42.30 29.76 20.14
C SER A 6 42.28 28.44 20.88
N CYS A 7 41.40 28.37 21.88
CA CYS A 7 40.80 27.15 22.41
C CYS A 7 40.41 26.19 21.27
N LEU A 8 41.02 25.00 21.25
CA LEU A 8 40.46 23.83 20.58
C LEU A 8 39.96 22.87 21.67
N ILE A 9 38.88 23.30 22.32
CA ILE A 9 38.00 22.42 23.07
C ILE A 9 36.83 22.07 22.14
N LEU A 10 36.36 20.84 22.27
CA LEU A 10 35.07 20.33 21.80
C LEU A 10 34.95 20.04 20.29
N LEU A 11 34.81 18.76 19.96
CA LEU A 11 33.80 18.16 19.06
C LEU A 11 34.34 16.88 18.40
N SER A 12 34.68 15.87 19.20
CA SER A 12 34.89 14.50 18.69
C SER A 12 33.92 13.47 19.29
N SER A 13 32.90 13.90 20.02
CA SER A 13 31.99 13.01 20.76
C SER A 13 30.51 13.14 20.36
N ILE A 14 30.21 13.46 19.09
CA ILE A 14 28.85 13.32 18.53
C ILE A 14 28.93 12.70 17.14
N PHE A 15 29.31 11.43 17.09
CA PHE A 15 28.85 10.50 16.06
C PHE A 15 28.33 9.25 16.78
N ILE A 16 27.39 9.44 17.70
CA ILE A 16 26.40 8.40 17.96
C ILE A 16 25.55 8.38 16.70
N ALA A 17 25.95 7.53 15.77
CA ALA A 17 25.12 7.12 14.68
C ALA A 17 23.75 6.73 15.28
N CYS A 18 22.71 7.47 14.91
CA CYS A 18 21.37 6.91 14.88
C CYS A 18 21.39 5.78 13.85
N SER A 19 21.96 4.63 14.22
CA SER A 19 21.56 3.36 13.64
C SER A 19 20.13 3.15 14.11
N SER A 20 19.18 3.63 13.31
CA SER A 20 17.81 3.20 13.39
C SER A 20 17.83 1.68 13.27
N ASN A 21 17.75 0.99 14.41
CA ASN A 21 17.55 -0.44 14.46
C ASN A 21 16.20 -0.70 13.79
N SER A 22 16.23 -0.95 12.47
CA SER A 22 15.16 -1.66 11.79
C SER A 22 15.04 -2.98 12.53
N LYS A 23 14.02 -3.08 13.40
CA LYS A 23 13.71 -4.31 14.11
C LYS A 23 13.41 -5.36 13.05
N GLU A 24 14.38 -6.22 12.82
CA GLU A 24 14.25 -7.41 11.99
C GLU A 24 13.23 -8.30 12.70
N ASN A 25 12.00 -8.35 12.17
CA ASN A 25 11.01 -9.30 12.66
C ASN A 25 11.46 -10.71 12.23
N GLU A 26 11.12 -11.72 13.02
CA GLU A 26 11.59 -13.12 12.96
C GLU A 26 11.37 -13.88 11.63
N SER A 27 10.91 -13.23 10.56
CA SER A 27 10.73 -13.80 9.22
C SER A 27 11.70 -13.28 8.15
N GLY A 28 12.66 -12.40 8.48
CA GLY A 28 13.69 -11.94 7.52
C GLY A 28 13.22 -10.94 6.47
N GLU A 29 12.00 -10.39 6.58
CA GLU A 29 11.45 -9.42 5.63
C GLU A 29 11.40 -7.99 6.18
N LYS A 30 11.76 -7.02 5.33
CA LYS A 30 12.15 -5.63 5.70
C LYS A 30 11.17 -4.55 5.21
N TYR A 31 9.87 -4.84 5.09
CA TYR A 31 8.92 -3.79 4.69
C TYR A 31 7.98 -3.34 5.82
N SER A 32 7.66 -2.05 5.78
CA SER A 32 6.66 -1.41 6.62
C SER A 32 5.27 -1.56 5.99
N ILE A 33 4.22 -1.36 6.79
CA ILE A 33 2.83 -1.45 6.36
C ILE A 33 2.14 -0.13 6.63
N LEU A 34 1.39 0.35 5.65
CA LEU A 34 0.60 1.56 5.77
C LEU A 34 -0.79 1.37 5.16
N VAL A 35 -1.84 1.66 5.92
CA VAL A 35 -3.22 1.64 5.42
C VAL A 35 -3.81 3.03 5.55
N GLU A 36 -4.19 3.61 4.42
CA GLU A 36 -4.76 4.94 4.36
C GLU A 36 -6.23 4.88 3.96
N PHE A 37 -7.06 5.47 4.81
CA PHE A 37 -8.49 5.64 4.55
C PHE A 37 -8.79 7.05 4.00
N ASN A 38 -7.77 7.76 3.51
CA ASN A 38 -7.92 9.15 3.10
C ASN A 38 -8.66 9.23 1.76
N ASP A 39 -9.89 9.73 1.81
CA ASP A 39 -10.75 9.92 0.64
C ASP A 39 -10.42 11.22 -0.14
N ASP A 40 -9.50 12.06 0.36
CA ASP A 40 -9.23 13.41 -0.14
C ASP A 40 -8.16 13.49 -1.24
N ARG A 41 -7.71 12.37 -1.81
CA ARG A 41 -6.82 12.41 -2.97
C ARG A 41 -7.55 13.02 -4.15
N HIS A 42 -7.25 14.28 -4.43
CA HIS A 42 -7.63 14.96 -5.67
C HIS A 42 -6.94 14.24 -6.83
N TYR A 43 -7.66 13.33 -7.49
CA TYR A 43 -7.20 12.77 -8.76
C TYR A 43 -7.15 13.89 -9.80
N HIS A 44 -6.02 14.04 -10.47
CA HIS A 44 -5.93 14.88 -11.66
C HIS A 44 -6.86 14.28 -12.73
N ASN A 45 -7.99 14.96 -12.99
CA ASN A 45 -9.01 14.62 -13.99
C ASN A 45 -10.04 13.53 -13.57
N PRO A 46 -11.00 13.87 -12.69
CA PRO A 46 -12.04 12.95 -12.21
C PRO A 46 -12.99 12.44 -13.30
N GLU A 47 -13.24 13.18 -14.39
CA GLU A 47 -14.10 12.73 -15.49
C GLU A 47 -13.49 11.59 -16.31
N ARG A 48 -12.16 11.61 -16.48
CA ARG A 48 -11.44 10.54 -17.19
C ARG A 48 -11.49 9.24 -16.42
N GLU A 49 -11.29 9.31 -15.11
CA GLU A 49 -11.40 8.16 -14.21
C GLU A 49 -12.86 7.66 -14.11
N LYS A 50 -13.84 8.58 -14.09
CA LYS A 50 -15.28 8.27 -14.17
C LYS A 50 -15.59 7.36 -15.36
N LYS A 51 -15.25 7.82 -16.57
CA LYS A 51 -15.56 7.11 -17.82
C LYS A 51 -14.85 5.75 -17.95
N ARG A 52 -13.67 5.60 -17.34
CA ARG A 52 -12.85 4.37 -17.39
C ARG A 52 -13.36 3.30 -16.43
N THR A 53 -13.98 3.72 -15.33
CA THR A 53 -14.28 2.86 -14.18
C THR A 53 -15.78 2.53 -14.07
N GLU A 54 -16.69 3.45 -14.44
CA GLU A 54 -18.16 3.27 -14.36
C GLU A 54 -18.70 2.11 -15.17
N ARG A 55 -18.12 1.84 -16.34
CA ARG A 55 -18.67 0.86 -17.28
C ARG A 55 -18.36 -0.60 -16.94
N TYR A 56 -17.45 -0.83 -15.98
CA TYR A 56 -16.85 -2.15 -15.80
C TYR A 56 -16.85 -2.64 -14.34
N LEU A 57 -17.10 -1.78 -13.35
CA LEU A 57 -17.04 -2.17 -11.94
C LEU A 57 -18.44 -2.22 -11.31
N SER A 58 -18.84 -3.41 -10.86
CA SER A 58 -20.04 -3.61 -10.04
C SER A 58 -19.88 -2.99 -8.65
N LYS A 59 -20.95 -2.41 -8.07
CA LYS A 59 -21.01 -1.97 -6.67
C LYS A 59 -20.86 -3.12 -5.67
N ASP A 60 -21.31 -4.31 -6.07
CA ASP A 60 -21.42 -5.44 -5.16
C ASP A 60 -20.08 -6.16 -4.98
N SER A 61 -19.11 -5.95 -5.88
CA SER A 61 -17.82 -6.64 -5.84
C SER A 61 -16.74 -5.76 -5.26
N LEU A 62 -15.83 -6.35 -4.48
CA LEU A 62 -14.65 -5.65 -3.98
C LEU A 62 -13.51 -5.77 -4.99
N TYR A 63 -12.87 -4.66 -5.32
CA TYR A 63 -11.75 -4.60 -6.25
C TYR A 63 -10.48 -4.15 -5.53
N ILE A 64 -9.39 -4.85 -5.79
CA ILE A 64 -8.05 -4.48 -5.35
C ILE A 64 -7.18 -4.32 -6.58
N PHE A 65 -6.75 -3.09 -6.85
CA PHE A 65 -5.80 -2.76 -7.89
C PHE A 65 -4.39 -2.86 -7.31
N PHE A 66 -3.55 -3.69 -7.90
CA PHE A 66 -2.13 -3.75 -7.56
C PHE A 66 -1.37 -2.85 -8.52
N GLU A 67 -0.80 -1.76 -8.02
CA GLU A 67 -0.18 -0.70 -8.82
C GLU A 67 1.28 -0.53 -8.44
N THR A 68 2.15 -0.33 -9.44
CA THR A 68 3.58 0.04 -9.33
C THR A 68 4.49 -0.91 -8.54
N ASP A 69 5.77 -0.96 -8.94
CA ASP A 69 6.89 -1.56 -8.19
C ASP A 69 6.72 -3.03 -7.74
N TYR A 70 5.98 -3.84 -8.51
CA TYR A 70 5.99 -5.30 -8.40
C TYR A 70 6.96 -5.91 -9.41
N SER A 71 7.86 -6.78 -8.95
CA SER A 71 8.90 -7.40 -9.78
C SER A 71 8.96 -8.91 -9.53
N TYR A 72 8.07 -9.65 -10.18
CA TYR A 72 7.88 -11.10 -9.99
C TYR A 72 7.56 -11.48 -8.53
N ASP A 73 6.73 -10.67 -7.89
CA ASP A 73 6.37 -10.84 -6.50
C ASP A 73 5.18 -11.80 -6.34
N THR A 74 5.13 -12.48 -5.20
CA THR A 74 3.96 -13.28 -4.80
C THR A 74 3.09 -12.46 -3.86
N ILE A 75 1.78 -12.43 -4.11
CA ILE A 75 0.80 -11.81 -3.24
C ILE A 75 -0.21 -12.85 -2.76
N ASP A 76 -0.30 -13.02 -1.45
CA ASP A 76 -1.36 -13.79 -0.82
C ASP A 76 -2.46 -12.85 -0.34
N ILE A 77 -3.70 -13.16 -0.72
CA ILE A 77 -4.90 -12.43 -0.34
C ILE A 77 -5.78 -13.37 0.47
N LYS A 78 -5.99 -13.04 1.75
CA LYS A 78 -6.87 -13.78 2.65
C LYS A 78 -8.14 -12.99 2.94
N ILE A 79 -9.31 -13.62 2.77
CA ILE A 79 -10.62 -13.04 3.05
C ILE A 79 -11.22 -13.72 4.28
N ASN A 80 -11.67 -12.91 5.25
CA ASN A 80 -12.32 -13.37 6.49
C ASN A 80 -11.57 -14.50 7.21
N SER A 81 -10.24 -14.53 7.11
CA SER A 81 -9.40 -15.60 7.65
C SER A 81 -9.64 -17.03 7.12
N ILE A 82 -10.46 -17.22 6.08
CA ILE A 82 -10.84 -18.56 5.60
C ILE A 82 -10.44 -18.78 4.14
N GLN A 83 -10.76 -17.84 3.24
CA GLN A 83 -10.47 -17.99 1.82
C GLN A 83 -9.10 -17.39 1.51
N ASN A 84 -8.27 -18.12 0.75
CA ASN A 84 -6.96 -17.65 0.31
C ASN A 84 -6.87 -17.66 -1.22
N LYS A 85 -6.23 -16.64 -1.79
CA LYS A 85 -5.86 -16.55 -3.20
C LYS A 85 -4.43 -16.06 -3.29
N THR A 86 -3.58 -16.80 -3.98
CA THR A 86 -2.22 -16.38 -4.32
C THR A 86 -2.15 -15.91 -5.77
N VAL A 87 -1.51 -14.77 -6.01
CA VAL A 87 -1.25 -14.22 -7.35
C VAL A 87 0.22 -13.87 -7.51
N TYR A 88 0.72 -13.92 -8.74
CA TYR A 88 2.09 -13.55 -9.09
C TYR A 88 2.05 -12.27 -9.88
N LEU A 89 2.73 -11.23 -9.39
CA LEU A 89 2.61 -9.87 -9.91
C LEU A 89 3.92 -9.38 -10.52
N THR A 90 3.80 -8.73 -11.66
CA THR A 90 4.85 -7.89 -12.27
C THR A 90 4.17 -6.67 -12.85
N THR A 91 4.66 -5.48 -12.50
CA THR A 91 4.07 -4.23 -13.00
C THR A 91 4.39 -4.04 -14.47
N ASP A 92 3.36 -3.78 -15.28
CA ASP A 92 3.56 -3.25 -16.64
C ASP A 92 3.95 -1.77 -16.55
N GLY A 93 5.20 -1.45 -16.94
CA GLY A 93 5.75 -0.10 -16.89
C GLY A 93 5.03 0.92 -17.78
N ALA A 94 4.25 0.51 -18.77
CA ALA A 94 3.49 1.42 -19.63
C ALA A 94 2.18 1.92 -18.98
N VAL A 95 1.58 1.09 -18.12
CA VAL A 95 0.27 1.39 -17.49
C VAL A 95 0.36 1.57 -15.98
N GLY A 96 1.45 1.15 -15.34
CA GLY A 96 1.66 1.25 -13.89
C GLY A 96 0.81 0.29 -13.06
N VAL A 97 0.16 -0.69 -13.70
CA VAL A 97 -0.71 -1.69 -13.06
C VAL A 97 -0.08 -3.07 -13.20
N ALA A 98 -0.10 -3.86 -12.14
CA ALA A 98 0.34 -5.25 -12.15
C ALA A 98 -0.83 -6.21 -12.36
N ASP A 99 -1.92 -6.07 -11.60
CA ASP A 99 -3.13 -6.89 -11.73
C ASP A 99 -4.32 -6.24 -10.99
N VAL A 100 -5.52 -6.79 -11.18
CA VAL A 100 -6.74 -6.45 -10.45
C VAL A 100 -7.37 -7.72 -9.88
N ALA A 101 -7.45 -7.79 -8.55
CA ALA A 101 -8.21 -8.84 -7.88
C ALA A 101 -9.67 -8.40 -7.68
N ILE A 102 -10.59 -9.18 -8.27
CA ILE A 102 -12.04 -9.04 -8.06
C ILE A 102 -12.45 -10.06 -6.99
N LEU A 103 -12.93 -9.58 -5.86
CA LEU A 103 -13.22 -10.35 -4.67
C LEU A 103 -14.72 -10.33 -4.39
N GLY A 104 -15.39 -11.45 -4.69
CA GLY A 104 -16.71 -11.84 -4.17
C GLY A 104 -17.77 -10.73 -4.05
N LYS A 105 -18.69 -10.89 -3.09
CA LYS A 105 -19.66 -9.85 -2.71
C LYS A 105 -19.15 -9.09 -1.49
N ILE A 106 -18.98 -7.77 -1.58
CA ILE A 106 -18.41 -6.94 -0.50
C ILE A 106 -19.18 -7.05 0.82
N GLU A 107 -20.50 -7.22 0.75
CA GLU A 107 -21.37 -7.40 1.93
C GLU A 107 -20.93 -8.59 2.79
N THR A 108 -20.30 -9.60 2.20
CA THR A 108 -19.84 -10.81 2.89
C THR A 108 -18.38 -10.73 3.37
N ILE A 109 -17.66 -9.65 3.06
CA ILE A 109 -16.22 -9.52 3.33
C ILE A 109 -16.01 -8.51 4.44
N ASP A 110 -15.60 -8.97 5.62
CA ASP A 110 -15.33 -8.13 6.79
C ASP A 110 -13.87 -7.72 6.89
N LYS A 111 -12.97 -8.58 6.42
CA LYS A 111 -11.53 -8.37 6.53
C LYS A 111 -10.80 -8.92 5.32
N ILE A 112 -9.79 -8.17 4.89
CA ILE A 112 -8.80 -8.58 3.92
C ILE A 112 -7.44 -8.57 4.57
N GLU A 113 -6.65 -9.60 4.34
CA GLU A 113 -5.21 -9.62 4.63
C GLU A 113 -4.46 -9.76 3.32
N ILE A 114 -3.48 -8.89 3.08
CA ILE A 114 -2.68 -8.88 1.86
C ILE A 114 -1.23 -8.98 2.27
N ARG A 115 -0.54 -9.96 1.70
CA ARG A 115 0.85 -10.25 2.05
C ARG A 115 1.69 -10.32 0.79
N LYS A 116 2.80 -9.59 0.78
CA LYS A 116 3.82 -9.68 -0.26
C LYS A 116 4.92 -10.63 0.20
N ASN A 117 5.30 -11.56 -0.67
CA ASN A 117 6.44 -12.47 -0.55
C ASN A 117 6.54 -13.22 0.79
N TYR A 118 5.42 -13.60 1.40
CA TYR A 118 5.34 -14.25 2.72
C TYR A 118 5.60 -13.37 3.95
N GLY A 119 5.70 -12.05 3.77
CA GLY A 119 5.96 -11.10 4.85
C GLY A 119 4.82 -10.81 5.81
N LYS A 120 4.92 -9.65 6.46
CA LYS A 120 3.88 -9.21 7.40
C LYS A 120 2.60 -8.86 6.64
N PRO A 121 1.42 -9.36 7.05
CA PRO A 121 0.17 -9.05 6.36
C PRO A 121 -0.24 -7.59 6.62
N LEU A 122 -0.57 -6.89 5.55
CA LEU A 122 -1.37 -5.68 5.57
C LEU A 122 -2.83 -6.09 5.82
N ILE A 123 -3.48 -5.47 6.81
CA ILE A 123 -4.85 -5.83 7.21
C ILE A 123 -5.79 -4.65 6.94
N ILE A 124 -6.88 -4.91 6.23
CA ILE A 124 -7.94 -3.95 5.93
C ILE A 124 -9.23 -4.45 6.58
N ASP A 125 -9.75 -3.70 7.54
CA ASP A 125 -11.08 -3.92 8.11
C ASP A 125 -12.13 -3.18 7.27
N LEU A 126 -12.99 -3.93 6.58
CA LEU A 126 -14.05 -3.39 5.71
C LEU A 126 -15.33 -3.12 6.52
N LYS A 127 -15.26 -2.15 7.43
CA LYS A 127 -16.45 -1.73 8.20
C LYS A 127 -17.48 -1.01 7.34
N ASP A 128 -17.02 -0.25 6.35
CA ASP A 128 -17.85 0.46 5.39
C ASP A 128 -17.97 -0.36 4.08
N LYS A 129 -19.14 -0.96 3.86
CA LYS A 129 -19.42 -1.80 2.68
C LYS A 129 -19.73 -0.99 1.42
N SER A 130 -19.90 0.33 1.53
CA SER A 130 -20.07 1.20 0.37
C SER A 130 -18.76 1.44 -0.38
N MET A 131 -17.63 1.08 0.23
CA MET A 131 -16.28 1.32 -0.28
C MET A 131 -15.66 0.04 -0.83
N ASN A 132 -15.85 -0.19 -2.12
CA ASN A 132 -15.48 -1.43 -2.78
C ASN A 132 -14.24 -1.34 -3.67
N LEU A 133 -13.46 -0.25 -3.59
CA LEU A 133 -12.19 -0.11 -4.30
C LEU A 133 -11.02 0.18 -3.36
N TRP A 134 -9.93 -0.55 -3.59
CA TRP A 134 -8.64 -0.35 -2.95
C TRP A 134 -7.53 -0.36 -4.00
N THR A 135 -6.52 0.48 -3.82
CA THR A 135 -5.24 0.35 -4.50
C THR A 135 -4.20 -0.09 -3.51
N VAL A 136 -3.41 -1.09 -3.89
CA VAL A 136 -2.27 -1.58 -3.12
C VAL A 136 -1.01 -1.38 -3.95
N ASN A 137 -0.01 -0.74 -3.36
CA ASN A 137 1.27 -0.52 -3.99
C ASN A 137 2.42 -0.80 -3.03
N PHE A 138 3.61 -0.98 -3.60
CA PHE A 138 4.85 -1.08 -2.84
C PHE A 138 5.70 0.15 -3.15
N TYR A 139 6.16 0.88 -2.15
CA TYR A 139 6.98 2.07 -2.37
C TYR A 139 7.94 2.28 -1.22
N LEU A 140 9.24 2.50 -1.51
CA LEU A 140 10.31 2.71 -0.52
C LEU A 140 10.18 1.76 0.69
N ASP A 141 10.12 0.46 0.42
CA ASP A 141 9.97 -0.59 1.42
C ASP A 141 8.69 -0.52 2.26
N THR A 142 7.61 0.04 1.71
CA THR A 142 6.30 0.06 2.36
C THR A 142 5.25 -0.58 1.48
N LEU A 143 4.60 -1.64 1.98
CA LEU A 143 3.36 -2.13 1.40
C LEU A 143 2.24 -1.22 1.88
N ARG A 144 1.61 -0.51 0.95
CA ARG A 144 0.59 0.48 1.24
C ARG A 144 -0.73 0.12 0.59
N ALA A 145 -1.81 0.26 1.34
CA ALA A 145 -3.17 0.15 0.83
C ALA A 145 -3.88 1.49 0.99
N ASN A 146 -4.53 1.94 -0.07
CA ASN A 146 -5.25 3.20 -0.10
C ASN A 146 -6.69 2.92 -0.49
N ARG A 147 -7.61 3.36 0.37
CA ARG A 147 -9.03 3.36 0.02
C ARG A 147 -9.24 4.34 -1.13
N ARG A 148 -9.97 3.91 -2.16
CA ARG A 148 -10.45 4.82 -3.19
C ARG A 148 -11.93 5.05 -2.95
N LYS A 149 -12.33 6.32 -2.88
CA LYS A 149 -13.73 6.68 -2.75
C LYS A 149 -14.51 6.10 -3.92
N TYR A 150 -15.58 5.36 -3.60
CA TYR A 150 -16.64 5.09 -4.56
C TYR A 150 -17.28 6.43 -4.93
N LEU A 151 -17.07 6.89 -6.16
CA LEU A 151 -17.59 8.19 -6.58
C LEU A 151 -19.09 8.06 -6.82
N SER A 152 -19.91 8.92 -6.21
CA SER A 152 -21.37 8.76 -6.11
C SER A 152 -22.15 9.00 -7.41
N TRP A 153 -21.50 9.42 -8.49
CA TRP A 153 -22.14 9.65 -9.80
C TRP A 153 -22.16 8.41 -10.69
N TYR A 154 -21.89 7.23 -10.11
CA TYR A 154 -21.89 5.90 -10.72
C TYR A 154 -23.30 5.24 -10.64
N GLU A 155 -24.36 6.06 -10.67
CA GLU A 155 -25.78 5.69 -10.83
C GLU A 155 -26.36 6.30 -12.10
#